data_AF-A0AA35TKU1-F1
#
_entry.id   AF-A0AA35TKU1-F1
#
_cell.length_a   1.000
_cell.length_b   1.000
_cell.length_c   1.000
_cell.angle_alpha   90.00
_cell.angle_beta   90.00
_cell.angle_gamma   90.00
#
_symmetry.space_group_name_H-M   'P 1'
#
loop_
_entity.id
_entity.type
_entity.pdbx_description
1 polymer ?
#
loop_
_entity_poly.entity_id
_entity_poly.type
_entity_poly.pdbx_seq_one_letter_code
_entity_poly.pdbx_strand_id
1 'polypeptide(L)'
;MPFLVPFLKMTCIHFILLLDKGSFPAAVVKCLPLLSLIWFVCLLGVSDPHIHRYNRRIVAALCWCCAGDLFLVWSEANEVYFLLGLASFSVGHFVYTLAFGWRPFGLKEFLFTFSVGIPGLAVLASCVTGVMRYLALGYGILILVMQWRALAR
;
A
#
# COMPACT_ATOMS: atom_id res chain seq x y z
N MET A 1 13.14 -15.67 10.90
CA MET A 1 12.31 -15.27 9.75
C MET A 1 11.35 -16.38 9.22
N PRO A 2 10.69 -17.23 10.04
CA PRO A 2 9.73 -18.23 9.53
C PRO A 2 8.32 -17.67 9.27
N PHE A 3 8.02 -16.44 9.70
CA PHE A 3 6.66 -15.89 9.72
C PHE A 3 6.26 -15.05 8.50
N LEU A 4 7.19 -14.74 7.58
CA LEU A 4 6.88 -14.11 6.29
C LEU A 4 6.47 -15.14 5.21
N VAL A 5 6.70 -16.43 5.50
CA VAL A 5 6.33 -17.57 4.65
C VAL A 5 4.83 -17.61 4.34
N PRO A 6 3.89 -17.42 5.31
CA PRO A 6 2.46 -17.34 5.00
C PRO A 6 2.11 -16.15 4.10
N PHE A 7 2.73 -14.98 4.28
CA PHE A 7 2.54 -13.83 3.39
C PHE A 7 2.96 -14.17 1.95
N LEU A 8 4.15 -14.76 1.79
CA LEU A 8 4.66 -15.16 0.47
C LEU A 8 3.72 -16.19 -0.18
N LYS A 9 3.25 -17.18 0.59
CA LYS A 9 2.31 -18.20 0.11
C LYS A 9 0.98 -17.59 -0.33
N MET A 10 0.40 -16.67 0.44
CA MET A 10 -0.86 -16.00 0.06
C MET A 10 -0.70 -15.13 -1.18
N THR A 11 0.43 -14.45 -1.34
CA THR A 11 0.75 -13.69 -2.56
C THR A 11 0.92 -14.60 -3.76
N CYS A 12 1.62 -15.74 -3.62
CA CYS A 12 1.72 -16.74 -4.69
C CYS A 12 0.33 -17.29 -5.08
N ILE A 13 -0.52 -17.60 -4.10
CA ILE A 13 -1.89 -18.05 -4.35
C ILE A 13 -2.68 -16.96 -5.11
N HIS A 14 -2.55 -15.69 -4.74
CA HIS A 14 -3.19 -14.59 -5.47
C HIS A 14 -2.80 -14.54 -6.96
N PHE A 15 -1.49 -14.63 -7.25
CA PHE A 15 -0.99 -14.61 -8.63
C PHE A 15 -1.38 -15.87 -9.43
N ILE A 16 -1.50 -17.02 -8.77
CA ILE A 16 -1.86 -18.28 -9.42
C ILE A 16 -3.37 -18.37 -9.69
N LEU A 17 -4.21 -17.89 -8.76
CA LEU A 17 -5.64 -18.14 -8.85
C LEU A 17 -6.37 -17.33 -9.94
N LEU A 18 -5.78 -16.22 -10.43
CA LEU A 18 -6.26 -15.45 -11.61
C LEU A 18 -7.80 -15.37 -11.71
N LEU A 19 -8.47 -15.16 -10.57
CA LEU A 19 -9.92 -15.25 -10.46
C LEU A 19 -10.60 -14.12 -11.24
N ASP A 20 -11.78 -14.42 -11.78
CA ASP A 20 -12.60 -13.45 -12.49
C ASP A 20 -12.89 -12.21 -11.62
N LYS A 21 -12.66 -11.05 -12.24
CA LYS A 21 -12.89 -9.73 -11.64
C LYS A 21 -14.38 -9.56 -11.28
N GLY A 22 -14.66 -8.82 -10.21
CA GLY A 22 -16.03 -8.57 -9.74
C GLY A 22 -16.66 -9.69 -8.89
N SER A 23 -15.94 -10.79 -8.64
CA SER A 23 -16.42 -11.89 -7.80
C SER A 23 -15.99 -11.75 -6.33
N PHE A 24 -16.85 -12.18 -5.39
CA PHE A 24 -16.53 -12.20 -3.96
C PHE A 24 -15.26 -13.01 -3.61
N PRO A 25 -14.99 -14.17 -4.22
CA PRO A 25 -13.74 -14.90 -4.01
C PRO A 25 -12.51 -14.11 -4.43
N ALA A 26 -12.58 -13.35 -5.53
CA ALA A 26 -11.47 -12.50 -5.97
C ALA A 26 -11.15 -11.39 -4.97
N ALA A 27 -12.16 -10.83 -4.30
CA ALA A 27 -11.98 -9.86 -3.23
C ALA A 27 -11.25 -10.44 -2.02
N VAL A 28 -11.68 -11.62 -1.55
CA VAL A 28 -11.02 -12.30 -0.43
C VAL A 28 -9.56 -12.58 -0.77
N VAL A 29 -9.29 -13.15 -1.95
CA VAL A 29 -7.94 -13.50 -2.38
C VAL A 29 -7.03 -12.28 -2.52
N LYS A 30 -7.54 -11.13 -2.98
CA LYS A 30 -6.78 -9.86 -3.03
C LYS A 30 -6.40 -9.34 -1.63
N CYS A 31 -7.28 -9.49 -0.65
CA CYS A 31 -7.04 -9.00 0.71
C CYS A 31 -6.18 -9.95 1.57
N LEU A 32 -6.07 -11.24 1.22
CA LEU A 32 -5.36 -12.26 2.02
C LEU A 32 -3.89 -11.90 2.36
N PRO A 33 -3.06 -11.38 1.44
CA PRO A 33 -1.70 -10.98 1.75
C PRO A 33 -1.65 -9.92 2.85
N LEU A 34 -2.49 -8.88 2.76
CA LEU A 34 -2.55 -7.81 3.76
C LEU A 34 -3.11 -8.30 5.11
N LEU A 35 -4.14 -9.16 5.10
CA LEU A 35 -4.66 -9.77 6.33
C LEU A 35 -3.62 -10.63 7.03
N SER A 36 -2.79 -11.36 6.28
CA SER A 36 -1.68 -12.14 6.85
C SER A 36 -0.62 -11.23 7.52
N LEU A 37 -0.40 -10.05 6.95
CA LEU A 37 0.53 -9.05 7.49
C LEU A 37 -0.04 -8.35 8.73
N ILE A 38 -1.35 -8.06 8.76
CA ILE A 38 -2.04 -7.56 9.95
C ILE A 38 -1.89 -8.55 11.10
N TRP A 39 -2.20 -9.82 10.84
CA TRP A 39 -2.06 -10.89 11.83
C TRP A 39 -0.62 -10.98 12.37
N PHE A 40 0.37 -10.91 11.49
CA PHE A 40 1.78 -10.91 11.85
C PHE A 40 2.17 -9.73 12.76
N VAL A 41 1.78 -8.50 12.39
CA VAL A 41 2.09 -7.30 13.18
C VAL A 41 1.42 -7.35 14.56
N CYS A 42 0.22 -7.91 14.66
CA CYS A 42 -0.46 -8.13 15.93
C CYS A 42 0.29 -9.12 16.83
N LEU A 43 0.82 -10.22 16.28
CA LEU A 43 1.58 -11.22 17.04
C LEU A 43 2.93 -10.71 17.56
N LEU A 44 3.59 -9.79 16.84
CA LEU A 44 4.88 -9.21 17.27
C LEU A 44 4.76 -8.05 18.26
N GLY A 45 3.58 -7.43 18.38
CA GLY A 45 3.38 -6.19 19.14
C GLY A 45 3.24 -6.33 20.65
N VAL A 46 3.62 -7.46 21.25
CA VAL A 46 3.16 -7.86 22.59
C VAL A 46 4.00 -7.30 23.76
N SER A 47 5.19 -6.72 23.55
CA SER A 47 6.09 -6.43 24.69
C SER A 47 6.54 -4.98 24.93
N ASP A 48 6.30 -4.03 24.02
CA ASP A 48 6.79 -2.63 24.18
C ASP A 48 5.73 -1.57 23.77
N PRO A 49 5.42 -0.59 24.63
CA PRO A 49 4.41 0.45 24.37
C PRO A 49 4.75 1.42 23.22
N HIS A 50 6.03 1.67 22.91
CA HIS A 50 6.44 2.46 21.73
C HIS A 50 6.26 1.65 20.45
N ILE A 51 6.60 0.37 20.48
CA ILE A 51 6.33 -0.59 19.39
C ILE A 51 4.82 -0.70 19.17
N HIS A 52 4.02 -0.63 20.23
CA HIS A 52 2.57 -0.73 20.16
C HIS A 52 1.92 0.43 19.38
N ARG A 53 2.40 1.67 19.53
CA ARG A 53 1.89 2.83 18.77
C ARG A 53 2.27 2.73 17.29
N TYR A 54 3.49 2.32 16.99
CA TYR A 54 3.97 2.09 15.62
C TYR A 54 3.15 0.98 14.94
N ASN A 55 3.08 -0.20 15.57
CA ASN A 55 2.34 -1.35 15.06
C ASN A 55 0.85 -1.04 14.84
N ARG A 56 0.21 -0.27 15.73
CA ARG A 56 -1.19 0.14 15.55
C ARG A 56 -1.39 1.03 14.32
N ARG A 57 -0.46 1.93 14.02
CA ARG A 57 -0.51 2.75 12.79
C ARG A 57 -0.30 1.89 11.55
N ILE A 58 0.64 0.94 11.59
CA ILE A 58 0.88 -0.02 10.51
C ILE A 58 -0.38 -0.87 10.25
N VAL A 59 -1.01 -1.41 11.29
CA VAL A 59 -2.27 -2.17 11.17
C VAL A 59 -3.38 -1.29 10.61
N ALA A 60 -3.53 -0.05 11.09
CA ALA A 60 -4.52 0.87 10.55
C ALA A 60 -4.29 1.16 9.05
N ALA A 61 -3.04 1.38 8.64
CA ALA A 61 -2.68 1.55 7.23
C ALA A 61 -3.02 0.30 6.39
N LEU A 62 -2.69 -0.89 6.91
CA LEU A 62 -3.04 -2.17 6.26
C LEU A 62 -4.55 -2.35 6.10
N CYS A 63 -5.35 -1.98 7.10
CA CYS A 63 -6.81 -2.04 7.00
C CYS A 63 -7.35 -1.12 5.89
N TRP A 64 -6.79 0.09 5.75
CA TRP A 64 -7.12 1.00 4.65
C TRP A 64 -6.70 0.44 3.28
N CYS A 65 -5.54 -0.22 3.20
CA CYS A 65 -5.13 -0.93 1.98
C CYS A 65 -6.09 -2.08 1.65
N CYS A 66 -6.51 -2.89 2.62
CA CYS A 66 -7.51 -3.96 2.40
C CYS A 66 -8.84 -3.40 1.89
N ALA A 67 -9.31 -2.28 2.44
CA ALA A 67 -10.52 -1.63 1.95
C ALA A 67 -10.33 -1.12 0.50
N GLY A 68 -9.13 -0.64 0.16
CA GLY A 68 -8.79 -0.25 -1.21
C GLY A 68 -8.84 -1.41 -2.19
N ASP A 69 -8.28 -2.56 -1.82
CA ASP A 69 -8.35 -3.79 -2.62
C ASP A 69 -9.78 -4.27 -2.84
N LEU A 70 -10.63 -4.15 -1.80
CA LEU A 70 -12.05 -4.47 -1.90
C LEU A 70 -12.74 -3.57 -2.93
N PHE A 71 -12.52 -2.26 -2.89
CA PHE A 71 -13.10 -1.35 -3.88
C PHE A 71 -12.59 -1.63 -5.30
N LEU A 72 -11.31 -1.95 -5.48
CA LEU A 72 -10.74 -2.28 -6.80
C LEU A 72 -11.27 -3.59 -7.40
N VAL A 73 -11.94 -4.45 -6.66
CA VAL A 73 -12.57 -5.67 -7.22
C VAL A 73 -13.74 -5.30 -8.12
N TRP A 74 -14.48 -4.25 -7.76
CA TRP A 74 -15.67 -3.79 -8.49
C TRP A 74 -15.42 -2.52 -9.32
N SER A 75 -14.16 -2.12 -9.54
CA SER A 75 -13.83 -0.94 -10.34
C SER A 75 -14.32 -1.03 -11.79
N GLU A 76 -14.45 -2.25 -12.34
CA GLU A 76 -15.00 -2.46 -13.69
C GLU A 76 -16.53 -2.29 -13.74
N ALA A 77 -17.22 -2.45 -12.60
CA ALA A 77 -18.66 -2.24 -12.51
C ALA A 77 -19.03 -0.75 -12.38
N ASN A 78 -18.19 0.03 -11.71
CA ASN A 78 -18.37 1.48 -11.59
C ASN A 78 -17.03 2.18 -11.31
N GLU A 79 -16.71 3.20 -12.09
CA GLU A 79 -15.50 4.02 -11.95
C GLU A 79 -15.37 4.69 -10.57
N VAL A 80 -16.48 4.93 -9.88
CA VAL A 80 -16.48 5.47 -8.50
C VAL A 80 -15.72 4.54 -7.56
N TYR A 81 -15.79 3.22 -7.73
CA TYR A 81 -15.03 2.29 -6.90
C TYR A 81 -13.52 2.38 -7.13
N PHE A 82 -13.08 2.75 -8.33
CA PHE A 82 -11.66 3.04 -8.56
C PHE A 82 -11.21 4.25 -7.74
N LEU A 83 -11.99 5.33 -7.74
CA LEU A 83 -11.67 6.53 -6.96
C LEU A 83 -11.70 6.25 -5.45
N LEU A 84 -12.67 5.49 -4.97
CA LEU A 84 -12.74 5.05 -3.56
C LEU A 84 -11.54 4.17 -3.19
N GLY A 85 -11.14 3.27 -4.08
CA GLY A 85 -9.92 2.47 -3.94
C GLY A 85 -8.68 3.36 -3.80
N LEU A 86 -8.49 4.27 -4.74
CA LEU A 86 -7.38 5.22 -4.74
C LEU A 86 -7.35 6.09 -3.47
N ALA A 87 -8.51 6.58 -3.02
CA ALA A 87 -8.64 7.36 -1.79
C ALA A 87 -8.27 6.52 -0.56
N SER A 88 -8.77 5.28 -0.48
CA SER A 88 -8.49 4.35 0.61
C SER A 88 -6.99 4.04 0.71
N PHE A 89 -6.34 3.74 -0.42
CA PHE A 89 -4.89 3.55 -0.45
C PHE A 89 -4.12 4.82 -0.10
N SER A 90 -4.59 5.99 -0.53
CA SER A 90 -3.96 7.28 -0.19
C SER A 90 -3.95 7.50 1.31
N VAL A 91 -5.07 7.23 1.99
CA VAL A 91 -5.15 7.29 3.45
C VAL A 91 -4.18 6.28 4.08
N GLY A 92 -4.14 5.03 3.59
CA GLY A 92 -3.21 4.01 4.07
C GLY A 92 -1.74 4.43 3.95
N HIS A 93 -1.30 4.89 2.78
CA HIS A 93 0.08 5.33 2.54
C HIS A 93 0.46 6.60 3.32
N PHE A 94 -0.50 7.49 3.54
CA PHE A 94 -0.28 8.63 4.43
C PHE A 94 -0.07 8.18 5.88
N VAL A 95 -0.90 7.27 6.39
CA VAL A 95 -0.72 6.68 7.72
C VAL A 95 0.61 5.94 7.84
N TYR A 96 1.04 5.20 6.80
CA TYR A 96 2.37 4.59 6.76
C TYR A 96 3.49 5.61 6.88
N THR A 97 3.43 6.69 6.10
CA THR A 97 4.41 7.77 6.14
C THR A 97 4.52 8.35 7.55
N LEU A 98 3.39 8.58 8.22
CA LEU A 98 3.34 9.03 9.61
C LEU A 98 3.83 7.98 10.62
N ALA A 99 3.68 6.69 10.31
CA ALA A 99 4.18 5.59 11.14
C ALA A 99 5.71 5.51 11.07
N PHE A 100 6.31 5.65 9.90
CA PHE A 100 7.76 5.68 9.72
C PHE A 100 8.39 6.94 10.35
N GLY A 101 7.63 8.03 10.44
CA GLY A 101 8.09 9.27 11.07
C GLY A 101 9.09 10.04 10.19
N TRP A 102 9.56 11.19 10.68
CA TRP A 102 10.30 12.17 9.88
C TRP A 102 11.81 12.25 10.18
N ARG A 103 12.30 11.45 11.13
CA ARG A 103 13.71 11.41 11.53
C ARG A 103 14.24 9.97 11.57
N PRO A 104 15.48 9.73 11.13
CA PRO A 104 16.36 10.68 10.44
C PRO A 104 15.84 11.04 9.04
N PHE A 105 16.34 12.12 8.44
CA PHE A 105 15.88 12.56 7.11
C PHE A 105 16.28 11.55 6.03
N GLY A 106 17.52 11.04 6.04
CA GLY A 106 18.00 10.07 5.05
C GLY A 106 18.11 10.67 3.65
N LEU A 107 19.09 11.57 3.45
CA LEU A 107 19.29 12.28 2.18
C LEU A 107 19.68 11.34 1.03
N LYS A 108 20.46 10.29 1.33
CA LYS A 108 20.87 9.30 0.33
C LYS A 108 19.67 8.51 -0.18
N GLU A 109 18.80 8.09 0.73
CA GLU A 109 17.56 7.37 0.48
C GLU A 109 16.56 8.25 -0.28
N PHE A 110 16.50 9.55 0.06
CA PHE A 110 15.71 10.54 -0.66
C PHE A 110 16.16 10.62 -2.13
N LEU A 111 17.45 10.87 -2.36
CA LEU A 111 18.01 11.01 -3.71
C LEU A 111 17.83 9.73 -4.53
N PHE A 112 18.08 8.57 -3.93
CA PHE A 112 17.84 7.27 -4.57
C PHE A 112 16.36 7.09 -4.95
N THR A 113 15.44 7.31 -4.01
CA THR A 113 14.01 7.08 -4.26
C THR A 113 13.45 8.03 -5.32
N PHE A 114 13.80 9.31 -5.26
CA PHE A 114 13.28 10.30 -6.21
C PHE A 114 13.97 10.23 -7.58
N SER A 115 15.27 9.89 -7.65
CA SER A 115 15.95 9.71 -8.94
C SER A 115 15.38 8.56 -9.76
N VAL A 116 14.96 7.47 -9.10
CA VAL A 116 14.29 6.34 -9.77
C VAL A 116 12.79 6.62 -9.97
N GLY A 117 12.14 7.29 -9.01
CA GLY A 117 10.71 7.53 -9.02
C GLY A 117 10.23 8.57 -10.02
N ILE A 118 10.96 9.69 -10.19
CA ILE A 118 10.56 10.79 -11.09
C ILE A 118 10.43 10.31 -12.55
N PRO A 119 11.37 9.53 -13.13
CA PRO A 119 11.20 8.96 -14.45
C PRO A 119 9.92 8.14 -14.59
N GLY A 120 9.59 7.31 -13.57
CA GLY A 120 8.34 6.55 -13.54
C GLY A 120 7.10 7.44 -13.54
N LEU A 121 7.11 8.53 -12.76
CA LEU A 121 6.03 9.53 -12.77
C LEU A 121 5.91 10.27 -14.11
N ALA A 122 7.03 10.56 -14.77
CA ALA A 122 7.02 11.20 -16.08
C ALA A 122 6.39 10.29 -17.15
N VAL A 123 6.75 9.00 -17.16
CA VAL A 123 6.12 8.00 -18.03
C VAL A 123 4.61 7.91 -17.71
N LEU A 124 4.23 7.79 -16.44
CA LEU A 124 2.83 7.74 -16.03
C LEU A 124 2.04 8.97 -16.49
N ALA A 125 2.62 10.17 -16.36
CA ALA A 125 2.02 11.41 -16.82
C ALA A 125 1.82 11.48 -18.34
N SER A 126 2.63 10.76 -19.11
CA SER A 126 2.48 10.66 -20.57
C SER A 126 1.40 9.67 -20.99
N CYS A 127 1.11 8.67 -20.16
CA CYS A 127 0.12 7.62 -20.44
C CYS A 127 -1.32 7.98 -20.02
N VAL A 128 -1.48 8.97 -19.14
CA VAL A 128 -2.78 9.30 -18.52
C VAL A 128 -3.16 10.75 -18.83
N THR A 129 -4.41 10.97 -19.23
CA THR A 129 -4.94 12.31 -19.59
C THR A 129 -6.02 12.77 -18.62
N GLY A 130 -6.39 14.05 -18.71
CA GLY A 130 -7.47 14.65 -17.92
C GLY A 130 -7.21 14.67 -16.41
N VAL A 131 -8.28 14.59 -15.63
CA VAL A 131 -8.24 14.64 -14.15
C VAL A 131 -7.42 13.48 -13.56
N MET A 132 -7.49 12.30 -14.19
CA MET A 132 -6.78 11.11 -13.75
C MET A 132 -5.26 11.30 -13.74
N ARG A 133 -4.71 12.14 -14.63
CA ARG A 133 -3.28 12.48 -14.65
C ARG A 133 -2.84 13.11 -13.32
N TYR A 134 -3.62 14.08 -12.82
CA TYR A 134 -3.30 14.78 -11.58
C TYR A 134 -3.47 13.87 -10.36
N LEU A 135 -4.51 13.04 -10.35
CA LEU A 135 -4.73 12.04 -9.28
C LEU A 135 -3.60 11.01 -9.25
N ALA A 136 -3.22 10.47 -10.41
CA ALA A 136 -2.15 9.48 -10.53
C ALA A 136 -0.78 10.06 -10.12
N LEU A 137 -0.48 11.30 -10.52
CA LEU A 137 0.75 11.99 -10.10
C LEU A 137 0.76 12.29 -8.60
N GLY A 138 -0.34 12.82 -8.06
CA GLY A 138 -0.45 13.12 -6.63
C GLY A 138 -0.29 11.86 -5.77
N TYR A 139 -0.96 10.78 -6.16
CA TYR A 139 -0.83 9.49 -5.49
C TYR A 139 0.57 8.88 -5.66
N GLY A 140 1.17 8.99 -6.85
CA GLY A 140 2.52 8.53 -7.11
C GLY A 140 3.56 9.25 -6.25
N ILE A 141 3.44 10.57 -6.08
CA ILE A 141 4.30 11.35 -5.17
C ILE A 141 4.14 10.85 -3.73
N LEU A 142 2.91 10.59 -3.28
CA LEU A 142 2.67 10.04 -1.95
C LEU A 142 3.37 8.69 -1.73
N ILE A 143 3.34 7.79 -2.73
CA ILE A 143 4.06 6.52 -2.67
C ILE A 143 5.58 6.76 -2.59
N LEU A 144 6.14 7.67 -3.40
CA LEU A 144 7.57 7.98 -3.34
C LEU A 144 7.99 8.53 -1.97
N VAL A 145 7.17 9.41 -1.39
CA VAL A 145 7.40 9.92 -0.04
C VAL A 145 7.36 8.78 0.98
N MET A 146 6.34 7.93 0.93
CA MET A 146 6.22 6.77 1.82
C MET A 146 7.43 5.83 1.69
N GLN A 147 7.84 5.50 0.46
CA GLN A 147 8.98 4.62 0.17
C GLN A 147 10.29 5.21 0.72
N TRP A 148 10.52 6.51 0.48
CA TRP A 148 11.68 7.19 1.05
C TRP A 148 11.66 7.12 2.58
N ARG A 149 10.53 7.40 3.22
CA ARG A 149 10.41 7.33 4.68
C ARG A 149 10.60 5.92 5.22
N ALA A 150 10.20 4.90 4.47
CA ALA A 150 10.42 3.50 4.83
C ALA A 150 11.91 3.11 4.77
N LEU A 151 12.65 3.61 3.77
CA LEU A 151 14.09 3.33 3.61
C LEU A 151 14.97 4.12 4.59
N ALA A 152 14.56 5.35 4.94
CA ALA A 152 15.32 6.23 5.83
C ALA A 152 15.17 5.90 7.32
N ARG A 153 14.42 4.85 7.67
CA ARG A 153 14.13 4.43 9.05
C ARG A 153 14.91 3.18 9.42
#